data_AF-G5A923-F1
#
_entry.id   AF-G5A923-F1
#
_cell.length_a   1.000
_cell.length_b   1.000
_cell.length_c   1.000
_cell.angle_alpha   90.00
_cell.angle_beta   90.00
_cell.angle_gamma   90.00
#
_symmetry.space_group_name_H-M   'P 1'
#
loop_
_entity.id
_entity.type
_entity.pdbx_description
1 polymer ?
#
loop_
_entity_poly.entity_id
_entity_poly.type
_entity_poly.pdbx_seq_one_letter_code
_entity_poly.pdbx_strand_id
1 'polypeptide(L)' 'WYSCTDFTFSDGGTSRGQKAECAIYTAPLCYPGICSTSDPMIDIFVKRLPAVGVNAAKATNVWLVPGGTGQPSPDG' A
#
# COMPACT_ATOMS: atom_id res chain seq x y z
N TRP A 1 -8.95 5.62 -2.03
CA TRP A 1 -7.78 6.03 -2.83
C TRP A 1 -7.73 7.53 -2.88
N TYR A 2 -6.59 8.12 -2.52
CA TYR A 2 -6.32 9.55 -2.61
C TYR A 2 -4.94 9.78 -3.24
N SER A 3 -4.75 10.91 -3.92
CA SER A 3 -3.46 11.26 -4.52
C SER A 3 -2.40 11.36 -3.42
N CYS A 4 -1.24 10.74 -3.62
CA CYS A 4 -0.11 10.81 -2.69
C CYS A 4 1.20 10.93 -3.45
N THR A 5 2.30 11.12 -2.72
CA THR A 5 3.63 11.29 -3.32
C THR A 5 4.12 9.99 -3.96
N ASP A 6 4.76 10.12 -5.11
CA ASP A 6 5.38 9.00 -5.82
C ASP A 6 6.58 8.43 -5.04
N PHE A 7 7.11 9.17 -4.07
CA PHE A 7 8.17 8.73 -3.16
C PHE A 7 7.65 8.48 -1.76
N THR A 8 8.26 7.48 -1.11
CA THR A 8 8.04 7.11 0.29
C THR A 8 9.03 7.84 1.20
N PHE A 9 10.22 8.21 0.67
CA PHE A 9 11.24 9.04 1.30
C PHE A 9 11.67 10.20 0.39
N SER A 10 12.21 11.27 0.98
CA SER A 10 12.61 12.50 0.28
C SER A 10 13.81 12.36 -0.65
N ASP A 11 14.46 11.20 -0.70
CA ASP A 11 15.63 10.98 -1.55
C ASP A 11 15.23 10.77 -3.00
N GLY A 12 15.14 11.89 -3.73
CA GLY A 12 15.77 12.13 -5.03
C GLY A 12 15.56 11.16 -6.20
N GLY A 13 14.70 10.15 -6.09
CA GLY A 13 14.29 9.35 -7.24
C GLY A 13 13.60 10.25 -8.27
N THR A 14 13.73 9.94 -9.56
CA THR A 14 12.94 10.64 -10.59
C THR A 14 11.65 9.85 -10.80
N SER A 15 10.49 10.41 -10.44
CA SER A 15 9.20 9.81 -10.78
C SER A 15 8.96 10.12 -12.26
N ARG A 16 8.67 9.10 -13.06
CA ARG A 16 8.40 9.26 -14.49
C ARG A 16 6.98 9.79 -14.77
N GLY A 17 6.44 10.62 -13.87
CA GLY A 17 5.08 11.16 -13.95
C GLY A 17 3.97 10.14 -13.65
N GLN A 18 4.28 9.03 -12.96
CA GLN A 18 3.29 8.05 -12.54
C GLN A 18 2.60 8.56 -11.27
N LYS A 19 1.33 8.95 -11.37
CA LYS A 19 0.57 9.45 -10.22
C LYS A 19 0.31 8.32 -9.22
N ALA A 20 0.96 8.36 -8.06
CA ALA A 20 0.69 7.41 -6.99
C ALA A 20 -0.66 7.68 -6.32
N GLU A 21 -1.33 6.60 -5.94
CA GLU A 21 -2.55 6.64 -5.16
C GLU A 21 -2.38 5.82 -3.88
N CYS A 22 -2.85 6.36 -2.76
CA CYS A 22 -2.74 5.74 -1.45
C CYS A 22 -4.11 5.44 -0.86
N ALA A 23 -4.15 4.47 0.04
CA ALA A 23 -5.33 4.13 0.83
C ALA A 23 -4.90 3.57 2.19
N ILE A 24 -5.76 3.76 3.18
CA ILE A 24 -5.68 3.07 4.47
C ILE A 24 -6.86 2.10 4.52
N TYR A 25 -6.56 0.83 4.79
CA TYR A 25 -7.54 -0.21 5.00
C TYR A 25 -7.48 -0.64 6.46
N THR A 26 -8.61 -0.54 7.14
CA THR A 26 -8.70 -1.01 8.52
C THR A 26 -9.15 -2.48 8.53
N ALA A 27 -8.40 -3.34 9.21
CA ALA A 27 -8.70 -4.76 9.34
C ALA A 27 -8.55 -5.22 10.79
N PRO A 28 -9.23 -6.31 11.19
CA PRO A 28 -8.97 -6.92 12.49
C PRO A 28 -7.49 -7.29 12.62
N LEU A 29 -6.89 -6.93 13.75
CA LEU A 29 -5.52 -7.31 14.11
C LEU A 29 -5.39 -8.84 14.18
N CYS A 30 -6.48 -9.50 14.59
CA CYS A 30 -6.49 -10.91 14.90
C CYS A 30 -7.56 -11.64 14.11
N TYR A 31 -7.29 -12.89 13.77
CA TYR A 31 -8.35 -13.80 13.33
C TYR A 31 -9.30 -14.11 14.49
N PRO A 32 -10.57 -14.46 14.19
CA PRO A 32 -11.55 -14.83 15.21
C PRO A 32 -11.01 -15.92 16.15
N GLY A 33 -11.10 -15.69 17.46
CA GLY A 33 -10.69 -16.63 18.50
C GLY A 33 -9.21 -16.57 18.93
N ILE A 34 -8.38 -15.70 18.33
CA ILE A 34 -6.98 -15.51 18.74
C ILE A 34 -6.86 -14.52 19.90
N CYS A 35 -7.48 -13.35 19.77
CA CYS A 35 -7.33 -12.26 20.73
C CYS A 35 -8.47 -12.29 21.76
N SER A 36 -8.09 -12.17 23.04
CA SER A 36 -9.01 -12.22 24.19
C SER A 36 -9.69 -10.88 24.49
N THR A 37 -9.14 -9.80 23.93
CA THR A 37 -9.62 -8.42 24.07
C THR A 37 -10.56 -8.05 22.92
N SER A 38 -11.38 -7.01 23.12
CA SER A 38 -12.32 -6.47 22.14
C SER A 38 -11.62 -6.18 20.80
N ASP A 39 -11.93 -6.98 19.79
CA ASP A 39 -11.54 -6.89 18.37
C ASP A 39 -10.62 -5.71 18.01
N PRO A 40 -9.31 -5.79 18.35
CA PRO A 40 -8.40 -4.71 18.02
C PRO A 40 -8.28 -4.60 16.50
N MET A 41 -8.30 -3.37 15.99
CA MET A 41 -8.18 -3.06 14.57
C MET A 41 -6.79 -2.49 14.26
N ILE A 42 -6.28 -2.77 13.07
CA ILE A 42 -5.06 -2.19 12.53
C ILE A 42 -5.32 -1.46 11.23
N ASP A 43 -4.53 -0.43 11.00
CA ASP A 43 -4.50 0.29 9.74
C ASP A 43 -3.40 -0.25 8.83
N ILE A 44 -3.80 -0.66 7.63
CA ILE A 44 -2.93 -1.16 6.57
C ILE A 44 -2.79 -0.04 5.53
N PHE A 45 -1.60 0.54 5.45
CA PHE A 45 -1.28 1.51 4.42
C PHE A 45 -0.93 0.81 3.09
N VAL A 46 -1.58 1.22 2.00
CA VAL A 46 -1.35 0.70 0.66
C VAL A 46 -1.08 1.87 -0.29
N LYS A 47 0.01 1.75 -1.05
CA LYS A 47 0.35 2.63 -2.17
C LYS A 47 0.26 1.83 -3.46
N ARG A 48 -0.39 2.39 -4.48
CA ARG A 48 -0.47 1.79 -5.81
C ARG A 48 -0.03 2.78 -6.88
N LEU A 49 0.46 2.22 -7.99
CA LEU A 49 0.78 2.92 -9.22
C LEU A 49 -0.19 2.42 -10.30
N PRO A 50 -1.19 3.21 -10.72
CA PRO A 50 -2.13 2.82 -11.75
C PRO A 50 -1.43 2.52 -13.09
N ALA A 51 -1.92 1.52 -13.81
CA ALA A 51 -1.39 1.17 -15.12
C ALA A 51 -1.55 2.34 -16.11
N VAL A 52 -0.48 2.64 -16.86
CA VAL A 52 -0.46 3.66 -17.91
C VAL A 52 -0.67 3.03 -19.29
N GLY A 53 -1.28 3.75 -20.22
CA GLY A 53 -1.49 3.28 -21.61
C GLY A 53 -2.62 2.26 -21.80
N VAL A 54 -3.30 1.86 -20.73
CA VAL A 54 -4.49 0.98 -20.74
C VAL A 54 -5.55 1.50 -19.76
N ASN A 55 -6.74 0.92 -19.76
CA ASN A 55 -7.75 1.20 -18.74
C ASN A 55 -7.32 0.61 -17.39
N ALA A 56 -6.85 1.45 -16.47
CA ALA A 56 -6.40 1.07 -15.14
C ALA A 56 -7.45 0.29 -14.32
N ALA A 57 -8.76 0.53 -14.54
CA ALA A 57 -9.82 -0.18 -13.82
C ALA A 57 -10.00 -1.65 -14.26
N LYS A 58 -9.43 -2.02 -15.41
CA LYS A 58 -9.47 -3.39 -15.95
C LYS A 58 -8.09 -4.06 -15.99
N ALA A 59 -7.04 -3.35 -15.60
CA ALA A 59 -5.69 -3.88 -15.57
C ALA A 59 -5.54 -4.89 -14.41
N THR A 60 -4.67 -5.89 -14.60
CA THR A 60 -4.31 -6.83 -13.52
C THR A 60 -3.40 -6.12 -12.52
N ASN A 61 -3.68 -6.30 -11.22
CA ASN A 61 -2.84 -5.76 -10.16
C ASN A 61 -1.68 -6.69 -9.86
N VAL A 62 -0.48 -6.13 -9.68
CA VAL A 62 0.70 -6.84 -9.16
C VAL A 62 0.96 -6.31 -7.75
N TRP A 63 1.10 -7.22 -6.79
CA TRP A 63 1.39 -6.89 -5.39
C TRP A 63 2.86 -7.14 -5.10
N LEU A 64 3.55 -6.10 -4.63
CA LEU A 64 4.91 -6.17 -4.13
C LEU A 64 4.87 -6.09 -2.62
N VAL A 65 5.34 -7.15 -1.96
CA VAL A 65 5.44 -7.24 -0.50
C VAL A 65 6.85 -7.75 -0.20
N PRO A 66 7.82 -6.84 0.05
CA PRO A 66 9.15 -7.25 0.47
C PRO A 66 9.04 -7.96 1.81
N GLY A 67 9.89 -8.98 1.97
CA GLY A 67 10.09 -9.63 3.26
C GLY A 67 10.98 -8.80 4.17
N GLY A 68 11.14 -9.26 5.40
CA GLY A 68 11.95 -8.59 6.43
C GLY A 68 11.09 -7.92 7.49
N THR A 69 11.62 -7.79 8.70
CA THR A 69 10.91 -7.13 9.80
C THR A 69 11.14 -5.62 9.73
N GLY A 70 10.07 -4.83 9.66
CA GLY A 70 10.12 -3.39 9.86
C GLY A 70 10.42 -2.52 8.63
N GLN A 71 10.62 -3.11 7.43
CA GLN A 71 10.72 -2.35 6.18
C GLN A 71 9.35 -2.27 5.50
N PRO A 72 8.78 -1.06 5.31
CA PRO A 72 7.56 -0.92 4.55
C PRO A 72 7.72 -1.30 3.07
N SER A 73 6.69 -1.92 2.49
CA SER A 73 6.71 -2.38 1.10
C SER A 73 7.08 -1.37 0.01
N PRO A 74 6.73 -0.09 0.14
CA PRO A 74 7.08 0.93 -0.85
C PRO A 74 8.56 1.39 -0.79
N ASP A 75 9.43 0.69 -0.07
CA ASP A 75 10.84 1.05 0.15
C ASP A 75 11.81 0.39 -0.86
N GLY A 76 11.29 -0.34 -1.85
CA GLY A 76 12.05 -1.01 -2.90
C GLY A 76 12.18 -0.18 -4.18
#